data_AF-A0A2B5X7X4-F1
#
_entry.id   AF-A0A2B5X7X4-F1
#
_cell.length_a   1.000
_cell.length_b   1.000
_cell.length_c   1.000
_cell.angle_alpha   90.00
_cell.angle_beta   90.00
_cell.angle_gamma   90.00
#
_symmetry.space_group_name_H-M   'P 1'
#
loop_
_entity.id
_entity.type
_entity.pdbx_description
1 polymer ?
#
loop_
_entity_poly.entity_id
_entity_poly.type
_entity_poly.pdbx_seq_one_letter_code
_entity_poly.pdbx_strand_id
1 'polypeptide(L)'
;MEGADLKKLLENNVYYIIFADLQAYPKDKVSEIETYEEFVESECELVLFVVDSCYTVIYCKDKEKLELLYKNADSFGFENIQFITDENDTRTRITAW
;
A
#
# COMPACT_ATOMS: atom_id res chain seq x y z
N MET A 1 13.96 -1.77 -5.97
CA MET A 1 13.63 -2.83 -6.94
C MET A 1 12.75 -2.20 -8.00
N GLU A 2 12.95 -2.49 -9.29
CA GLU A 2 12.07 -1.99 -10.35
C GLU A 2 10.72 -2.73 -10.32
N GLY A 3 9.63 -2.06 -10.70
CA GLY A 3 8.28 -2.63 -10.62
C GLY A 3 8.09 -3.91 -11.46
N ALA A 4 8.77 -4.00 -12.62
CA ALA A 4 8.72 -5.17 -13.48
C ALA A 4 9.38 -6.40 -12.83
N ASP A 5 10.41 -6.21 -12.01
CA ASP A 5 11.09 -7.29 -11.31
C ASP A 5 10.25 -7.77 -10.12
N LEU A 6 9.63 -6.84 -9.38
CA LEU A 6 8.69 -7.18 -8.31
C LEU A 6 7.51 -7.99 -8.85
N LYS A 7 6.93 -7.57 -9.98
CA LYS A 7 5.84 -8.30 -10.63
C LYS A 7 6.23 -9.75 -10.94
N LYS A 8 7.38 -9.95 -11.58
CA LYS A 8 7.90 -11.30 -11.89
C LYS A 8 8.13 -12.12 -10.64
N LEU A 9 8.62 -11.52 -9.56
CA LEU A 9 8.82 -12.20 -8.29
C LEU A 9 7.48 -12.71 -7.75
N LEU A 10 6.48 -11.83 -7.68
CA LEU A 10 5.15 -12.13 -7.16
C LEU A 10 4.37 -13.16 -7.98
N GLU A 11 4.43 -13.10 -9.31
CA GLU A 11 3.62 -13.98 -10.19
C GLU A 11 4.19 -15.41 -10.33
N ASN A 12 5.48 -15.61 -10.08
CA ASN A 12 6.14 -16.90 -10.32
C ASN A 12 6.31 -17.77 -9.07
N ASN A 13 5.81 -17.34 -7.92
CA ASN A 13 5.97 -18.05 -6.65
C ASN A 13 4.70 -17.94 -5.81
N VAL A 14 4.57 -18.83 -4.82
CA VAL A 14 3.50 -18.77 -3.81
C VAL A 14 4.09 -18.25 -2.51
N TYR A 15 3.48 -17.21 -1.95
CA TYR A 15 3.95 -16.54 -0.74
C TYR A 15 2.93 -16.66 0.39
N TYR A 16 3.44 -16.81 1.61
CA TYR A 16 2.69 -16.54 2.82
C TYR A 16 3.21 -15.23 3.41
N ILE A 17 2.42 -14.16 3.34
CA ILE A 17 2.85 -12.80 3.72
C ILE A 17 2.53 -12.59 5.19
N ILE A 18 3.55 -12.54 6.05
CA ILE A 18 3.37 -12.14 7.46
C ILE A 18 3.36 -10.62 7.56
N PHE A 19 4.43 -9.98 7.09
CA PHE A 19 4.57 -8.52 7.02
C PHE A 19 5.03 -8.11 5.63
N ALA A 20 4.49 -6.99 5.14
CA ALA A 20 5.01 -6.32 3.97
C ALA A 20 4.91 -4.80 4.17
N ASP A 21 5.99 -4.09 3.91
CA ASP A 21 6.05 -2.64 3.85
C ASP A 21 6.67 -2.28 2.50
N LEU A 22 5.81 -1.88 1.55
CA LEU A 22 6.20 -1.61 0.19
C LEU A 22 5.81 -0.17 -0.17
N GLN A 23 6.79 0.59 -0.65
CA GLN A 23 6.61 1.98 -1.04
C GLN A 23 7.07 2.15 -2.49
N ALA A 24 6.23 2.78 -3.31
CA ALA A 24 6.48 3.00 -4.72
C ALA A 24 6.81 4.47 -4.99
N TYR A 25 7.93 4.69 -5.68
CA TYR A 25 8.47 6.01 -5.99
C TYR A 25 8.74 6.14 -7.48
N PRO A 26 8.66 7.35 -8.04
CA PRO A 26 9.32 7.67 -9.29
C PRO A 26 10.82 7.39 -9.16
N LYS A 27 11.45 7.04 -10.27
CA LYS A 27 12.88 6.72 -10.31
C LYS A 27 13.71 7.87 -9.73
N ASP A 28 14.67 7.53 -8.88
CA ASP A 28 15.60 8.44 -8.22
C ASP A 28 14.98 9.48 -7.26
N LYS A 29 13.70 9.32 -6.86
CA LYS A 29 13.00 10.20 -5.91
C LYS A 29 12.61 9.52 -4.60
N VAL A 30 13.40 8.54 -4.17
CA VAL A 30 13.13 7.78 -2.94
C VAL A 30 13.43 8.64 -1.71
N SER A 31 12.48 8.68 -0.79
CA SER A 31 12.61 9.30 0.54
C SER A 31 12.20 8.32 1.62
N GLU A 32 12.68 8.51 2.84
CA GLU A 32 12.17 7.80 4.01
C GLU A 32 10.86 8.48 4.45
N ILE A 33 9.78 7.70 4.56
CA ILE A 33 8.48 8.16 5.07
C ILE A 33 8.01 7.16 6.13
N GLU A 34 7.51 7.69 7.24
CA GLU A 34 6.98 6.92 8.36
C GLU A 34 5.55 7.34 8.73
N THR A 35 5.11 8.50 8.25
CA THR A 35 3.79 9.07 8.55
C THR A 35 2.98 9.40 7.29
N TYR A 36 1.66 9.54 7.47
CA TYR A 36 0.73 9.94 6.43
C TYR A 36 1.04 11.35 5.92
N GLU A 37 1.42 12.27 6.81
CA GLU A 37 1.82 13.63 6.45
C GLU A 37 3.05 13.60 5.54
N GLU A 38 4.09 12.84 5.91
CA GLU A 38 5.28 12.65 5.07
C GLU A 38 4.94 11.96 3.74
N PHE A 39 4.02 10.99 3.74
CA PHE A 39 3.52 10.41 2.50
C PHE A 39 2.90 11.48 1.61
N VAL A 40 2.01 12.33 2.13
CA VAL A 40 1.36 13.41 1.38
C VAL A 40 2.39 14.39 0.78
N GLU A 41 3.40 14.77 1.55
CA GLU A 41 4.43 15.73 1.14
C GLU A 41 5.51 15.14 0.22
N SER A 42 5.75 13.82 0.27
CA SER A 42 6.79 13.15 -0.50
C SER A 42 6.44 12.94 -1.98
N GLU A 43 7.38 12.39 -2.74
CA GLU A 43 7.16 11.92 -4.11
C GLU A 43 6.69 10.46 -4.16
N CYS A 44 6.42 9.83 -3.00
CA CYS A 44 5.85 8.49 -2.94
C CYS A 44 4.45 8.48 -3.57
N GLU A 45 4.19 7.51 -4.45
CA GLU A 45 2.93 7.42 -5.19
C GLU A 45 1.96 6.40 -4.57
N LEU A 46 2.51 5.34 -3.96
CA LEU A 46 1.75 4.26 -3.37
C LEU A 46 2.51 3.64 -2.18
N VAL A 47 1.77 3.35 -1.12
CA VAL A 47 2.24 2.56 0.03
C VAL A 47 1.30 1.38 0.18
N LEU A 48 1.86 0.17 0.23
CA LEU A 48 1.15 -1.06 0.60
C LEU A 48 1.76 -1.56 1.89
N PHE A 49 0.89 -1.78 2.85
CA PHE A 49 1.28 -2.24 4.17
C PHE A 49 0.42 -3.43 4.60
N VAL A 50 1.06 -4.54 5.00
CA VAL A 50 0.40 -5.77 5.46
C VAL A 50 0.97 -6.18 6.82
N VAL A 51 0.09 -6.52 7.77
CA VAL A 51 0.41 -7.02 9.12
C VAL A 51 -0.36 -8.29 9.41
N ASP A 52 0.36 -9.29 9.91
CA ASP A 52 -0.14 -10.60 10.33
C ASP A 52 -1.10 -11.25 9.31
N SER A 53 -0.85 -11.02 8.02
CA SER A 53 -1.71 -11.48 6.90
C SER A 53 -3.17 -11.03 6.95
N CYS A 54 -3.59 -10.22 7.93
CA CYS A 54 -5.00 -9.94 8.20
C CYS A 54 -5.33 -8.45 8.14
N TYR A 55 -4.34 -7.59 8.34
CA TYR A 55 -4.52 -6.15 8.28
C TYR A 55 -3.74 -5.59 7.09
N THR A 56 -4.46 -5.02 6.12
CA THR A 56 -3.88 -4.45 4.91
C THR A 56 -4.31 -3.00 4.74
N VAL A 57 -3.36 -2.12 4.47
CA VAL A 57 -3.58 -0.71 4.14
C VAL A 57 -2.93 -0.41 2.82
N ILE A 58 -3.63 0.36 1.99
CA ILE A 58 -3.08 0.91 0.75
C ILE A 58 -3.33 2.41 0.73
N TYR A 59 -2.26 3.19 0.71
CA TYR A 59 -2.32 4.62 0.40
C TYR A 59 -1.94 4.81 -1.08
N CYS A 60 -2.73 5.59 -1.81
CA CYS A 60 -2.44 5.92 -3.20
C CYS A 60 -2.86 7.36 -3.47
N LYS A 61 -1.96 8.17 -4.04
CA LYS A 61 -2.24 9.57 -4.35
C LYS A 61 -3.20 9.75 -5.53
N ASP A 62 -3.18 8.79 -6.45
CA ASP A 62 -4.02 8.79 -7.63
C ASP A 62 -5.41 8.21 -7.29
N LYS A 63 -6.43 9.07 -7.33
CA LYS A 63 -7.80 8.70 -6.96
C LYS A 63 -8.39 7.64 -7.89
N GLU A 64 -8.10 7.69 -9.19
CA GLU A 64 -8.63 6.71 -10.14
C GLU A 64 -8.02 5.33 -9.89
N LYS A 65 -6.72 5.27 -9.60
CA LYS A 65 -6.05 4.02 -9.20
C LYS A 65 -6.55 3.51 -7.85
N LEU A 66 -6.82 4.39 -6.89
CA LEU A 66 -7.37 4.02 -5.59
C LEU A 66 -8.75 3.35 -5.72
N GLU A 67 -9.62 3.89 -6.57
CA GLU A 67 -10.92 3.29 -6.89
C GLU A 67 -10.78 1.93 -7.60
N LEU A 68 -9.80 1.79 -8.49
CA LEU A 68 -9.50 0.51 -9.13
C LEU A 68 -9.00 -0.54 -8.13
N LEU A 69 -8.18 -0.14 -7.16
CA LEU A 69 -7.71 -1.01 -6.08
C LEU A 69 -8.86 -1.47 -5.19
N TYR A 70 -9.78 -0.56 -4.85
CA TYR A 70 -10.98 -0.89 -4.09
C TYR A 70 -11.84 -1.93 -4.82
N LYS A 71 -12.16 -1.69 -6.09
CA LYS A 71 -12.92 -2.63 -6.93
C LYS A 71 -12.22 -3.97 -7.11
N ASN A 72 -10.90 -3.94 -7.25
CA ASN A 72 -10.12 -5.17 -7.32
C ASN A 72 -10.28 -5.97 -6.03
N ALA A 73 -10.09 -5.34 -4.87
CA ALA A 73 -10.26 -6.01 -3.59
C ALA A 73 -11.68 -6.61 -3.41
N ASP A 74 -12.71 -5.84 -3.78
CA ASP A 74 -14.11 -6.30 -3.74
C ASP A 74 -14.33 -7.50 -4.66
N SER A 75 -13.80 -7.45 -5.88
CA SER A 75 -13.92 -8.56 -6.85
C SER A 75 -13.22 -9.85 -6.41
N PHE A 76 -12.17 -9.74 -5.60
CA PHE A 76 -11.48 -10.88 -4.99
C PHE A 76 -12.15 -11.38 -3.71
N GLY A 77 -13.23 -10.73 -3.27
CA GLY A 77 -14.02 -11.13 -2.11
C GLY A 77 -13.36 -10.83 -0.77
N PHE A 78 -12.45 -9.85 -0.69
CA PHE A 78 -11.95 -9.40 0.60
C PHE A 78 -13.08 -8.76 1.42
N GLU A 79 -13.06 -8.96 2.73
CA GLU A 79 -14.07 -8.44 3.65
C GLU A 79 -13.61 -7.13 4.29
N ASN A 80 -14.57 -6.32 4.77
CA ASN A 80 -14.31 -5.07 5.50
C ASN A 80 -13.47 -4.03 4.72
N ILE A 81 -13.60 -4.01 3.40
CA ILE A 81 -12.92 -3.03 2.54
C ILE A 81 -13.61 -1.66 2.70
N GLN A 82 -12.83 -0.66 3.12
CA GLN A 82 -13.31 0.71 3.30
C GLN A 82 -12.21 1.72 2.97
N PHE A 83 -12.61 2.91 2.54
CA PHE A 83 -11.67 4.03 2.45
C PHE A 83 -11.29 4.53 3.83
N ILE A 84 -10.01 4.89 3.98
CA ILE A 84 -9.48 5.50 5.19
C ILE A 84 -9.84 6.99 5.18
N THR A 85 -10.34 7.47 6.30
CA THR A 85 -10.76 8.85 6.54
C THR A 85 -10.37 9.23 7.96
N ASP A 86 -10.29 10.54 8.24
CA ASP A 86 -9.99 11.06 9.57
C ASP A 86 -10.99 10.60 10.65
N GLU A 87 -12.19 10.13 10.25
CA GLU A 87 -13.24 9.66 11.16
C GLU A 87 -13.09 8.18 11.55
N ASN A 88 -12.59 7.33 10.64
CA ASN A 88 -12.53 5.88 10.84
C ASN A 88 -11.12 5.34 11.13
N ASP A 89 -10.09 6.16 10.92
CA ASP A 89 -8.71 5.82 11.26
C ASP A 89 -7.93 7.07 11.68
N THR A 90 -7.52 7.10 12.93
CA THR A 90 -6.72 8.20 13.48
C THR A 90 -5.22 7.90 13.42
N ARG A 91 -4.80 6.78 12.82
CA ARG A 91 -3.39 6.42 12.72
C ARG A 91 -2.74 7.23 11.62
N THR A 92 -1.64 7.86 11.97
CA THR A 92 -0.78 8.56 11.02
C THR A 92 0.43 7.72 10.62
N ARG A 93 0.84 6.74 11.43
CA ARG A 93 2.04 5.93 11.16
C ARG A 93 1.77 4.85 10.11
N ILE A 94 2.66 4.74 9.12
CA ILE A 94 2.51 3.87 7.95
C ILE A 94 3.56 2.76 7.85
N THR A 95 4.06 2.23 8.98
CA THR A 95 5.12 1.20 9.06
C THR A 95 4.76 -0.02 9.93
N ALA A 96 5.29 -1.21 9.60
CA ALA A 96 5.22 -2.42 10.46
C ALA A 96 6.34 -2.42 11.47
N TRP A 97 6.00 -2.88 12.67
CA TRP A 97 6.93 -3.15 13.76
C TRP A 97 6.77 -4.59 14.18
#